data_AF-A0A9D9DYV7-F1
#
_entry.id   AF-A0A9D9DYV7-F1
#
_cell.length_a   1.000
_cell.length_b   1.000
_cell.length_c   1.000
_cell.angle_alpha   90.00
_cell.angle_beta   90.00
_cell.angle_gamma   90.00
#
_symmetry.space_group_name_H-M   'P 1'
#
loop_
_entity.id
_entity.type
_entity.pdbx_description
1 polymer ?
#
loop_
_entity_poly.entity_id
_entity_poly.type
_entity_poly.pdbx_seq_one_letter_code
_entity_poly.pdbx_strand_id
1 'polypeptide(L)' 'MQKAYRYRLNPTDDEMQMMTRIIGCCRFVWNRLLEYCSKSYKRRGESHTAFDLNNFI' A
#
# COMPACT_ATOMS: atom_id res chain seq x y z
N MET A 1 -22.68 11.78 -15.10
CA MET A 1 -21.64 12.11 -16.11
C MET A 1 -20.28 11.71 -15.55
N GLN A 2 -19.71 10.57 -15.96
CA GLN A 2 -18.37 10.19 -15.52
C GLN A 2 -17.33 10.88 -16.41
N LYS A 3 -16.58 11.83 -15.84
CA LYS A 3 -15.47 12.48 -16.53
C LYS A 3 -14.18 11.77 -16.12
N ALA A 4 -13.46 11.22 -17.09
CA ALA A 4 -12.10 10.75 -16.88
C ALA A 4 -11.15 11.94 -17.07
N TYR A 5 -10.32 12.22 -16.07
CA TYR A 5 -9.31 13.27 -16.12
C TYR A 5 -7.95 12.65 -16.38
N ARG A 6 -7.22 13.21 -17.35
CA ARG A 6 -5.83 12.82 -17.64
C ARG A 6 -4.91 13.94 -17.18
N TYR A 7 -4.07 13.64 -16.19
CA TYR A 7 -3.05 14.55 -15.70
C TYR A 7 -1.67 14.09 -16.16
N ARG A 8 -0.80 15.05 -16.50
CA ARG A 8 0.63 14.81 -16.65
C ARG A 8 1.33 15.42 -15.44
N LEU A 9 2.13 14.61 -14.76
CA LEU A 9 3.02 15.08 -13.71
C LEU A 9 4.36 15.44 -14.34
N ASN A 10 4.92 16.59 -13.96
CA ASN A 10 6.29 17.00 -14.31
C ASN A 10 7.04 17.28 -13.00
N PRO A 11 7.35 16.24 -12.21
CA PRO A 11 8.03 16.40 -10.92
C PRO A 11 9.47 16.87 -11.11
N THR A 12 9.96 17.63 -10.14
CA THR A 12 11.38 17.95 -9.94
C THR A 12 12.15 16.73 -9.40
N ASP A 13 13.48 16.78 -9.42
CA ASP A 13 14.32 15.68 -8.93
C ASP A 13 14.07 15.36 -7.44
N ASP A 14 13.83 16.39 -6.62
CA ASP A 14 13.53 16.21 -5.19
C ASP A 14 12.15 15.57 -4.98
N GLU A 15 11.15 15.97 -5.77
CA GLU A 15 9.81 15.36 -5.74
C GLU A 15 9.86 13.90 -6.19
N MET A 16 10.64 13.58 -7.23
CA MET A 16 10.84 12.20 -7.68
C MET A 16 11.45 11.34 -6.56
N GLN A 17 12.49 11.83 -5.88
CA GLN A 17 13.10 11.11 -4.75
C GLN A 17 12.11 10.88 -3.61
N MET A 18 11.33 11.91 -3.26
CA MET A 18 10.29 11.81 -2.22
C MET A 18 9.22 10.78 -2.62
N MET A 19 8.75 10.82 -3.87
CA MET A 19 7.78 9.85 -4.40
C MET A 19 8.34 8.43 -4.35
N THR A 20 9.58 8.21 -4.78
CA THR A 20 10.23 6.89 -4.71
C THR A 20 10.26 6.36 -3.27
N ARG A 21 10.59 7.22 -2.30
CA ARG A 21 10.57 6.85 -0.88
C ARG A 21 9.18 6.47 -0.41
N ILE A 22 8.17 7.31 -0.68
CA ILE A 22 6.79 7.06 -0.28
C ILE A 22 6.25 5.77 -0.91
N ILE A 23 6.39 5.62 -2.23
CA ILE A 23 5.94 4.43 -2.96
C ILE A 23 6.65 3.18 -2.42
N GLY A 24 7.95 3.27 -2.12
CA GLY A 24 8.72 2.20 -1.51
C GLY A 24 8.16 1.78 -0.14
N CYS A 25 7.94 2.74 0.76
CA CYS A 25 7.36 2.50 2.08
C CYS A 25 5.96 1.87 1.98
N CYS A 26 5.08 2.41 1.12
CA CYS A 26 3.74 1.89 0.90
C CYS A 26 3.79 0.44 0.37
N ARG A 27 4.66 0.15 -0.61
CA ARG A 27 4.82 -1.20 -1.17
C ARG A 27 5.29 -2.19 -0.11
N PHE A 28 6.25 -1.79 0.72
CA PHE A 28 6.76 -2.63 1.80
C PHE A 28 5.67 -2.99 2.81
N VAL A 29 4.96 -1.98 3.32
CA VAL A 29 3.86 -2.15 4.28
C VAL A 29 2.78 -3.05 3.71
N TRP A 30 2.32 -2.76 2.48
CA TRP A 30 1.28 -3.54 1.82
C TRP A 30 1.68 -5.01 1.66
N ASN A 31 2.87 -5.29 1.15
CA ASN A 31 3.31 -6.66 0.92
C ASN A 31 3.45 -7.45 2.23
N ARG A 32 3.92 -6.82 3.31
CA ARG A 32 3.99 -7.43 4.65
C ARG A 32 2.61 -7.80 5.19
N LEU A 33 1.65 -6.87 5.10
CA LEU A 33 0.28 -7.11 5.56
C LEU A 33 -0.43 -8.18 4.72
N LEU A 34 -0.26 -8.11 3.39
CA LEU A 34 -0.82 -9.10 2.47
C LEU A 34 -0.29 -10.51 2.77
N GLU A 35 1.02 -10.64 3.00
CA GLU A 35 1.64 -11.90 3.38
C GLU A 35 1.07 -12.43 4.70
N TYR A 36 0.97 -11.57 5.73
CA TYR A 36 0.40 -11.93 7.02
C TYR A 36 -1.04 -12.42 6.89
N CYS A 37 -1.91 -11.64 6.23
CA CYS A 37 -3.31 -12.00 6.04
C CYS A 37 -3.45 -13.32 5.27
N SER A 38 -2.67 -13.50 4.20
CA SER A 38 -2.68 -14.73 3.41
C SER A 38 -2.28 -15.95 4.26
N LYS A 39 -1.23 -15.82 5.09
CA LYS A 39 -0.78 -16.88 5.99
C LYS A 39 -1.79 -17.16 7.10
N SER A 40 -2.37 -16.12 7.70
CA SER A 40 -3.36 -16.23 8.76
C SER A 40 -4.60 -16.98 8.27
N TYR A 41 -5.10 -16.62 7.10
CA TYR A 41 -6.23 -17.29 6.48
C TYR A 41 -5.93 -18.75 6.18
N LYS A 42 -4.78 -19.05 5.54
CA LYS A 42 -4.40 -20.43 5.20
C LYS A 42 -4.22 -21.33 6.42
N ARG A 43 -3.73 -20.80 7.55
CA ARG A 43 -3.41 -21.59 8.74
C ARG A 43 -4.58 -21.71 9.71
N ARG A 44 -5.35 -20.64 9.88
CA ARG A 44 -6.35 -20.50 10.95
C ARG A 44 -7.76 -20.17 10.44
N GLY A 45 -7.92 -19.90 9.14
CA GLY A 45 -9.19 -19.44 8.57
C GLY A 45 -9.58 -18.00 8.96
N GLU A 46 -8.64 -17.25 9.53
CA GLU A 46 -8.89 -15.89 10.02
C GLU A 46 -8.79 -14.86 8.90
N SER A 47 -9.74 -13.92 8.89
CA SER A 47 -9.74 -12.74 8.05
C SER A 47 -9.54 -11.50 8.91
N HIS A 48 -8.65 -10.60 8.48
CA HIS A 48 -8.34 -9.35 9.19
C HIS A 48 -8.86 -8.16 8.41
N THR A 49 -9.46 -7.20 9.10
CA THR A 49 -9.83 -5.90 8.52
C THR A 49 -8.64 -4.94 8.53
N ALA A 50 -8.76 -3.80 7.83
CA ALA A 50 -7.73 -2.77 7.88
C ALA A 50 -7.51 -2.23 9.31
N PHE A 51 -8.57 -2.16 10.14
CA PHE A 51 -8.47 -1.67 11.50
C PHE A 51 -7.66 -2.61 12.40
N ASP A 52 -7.83 -3.93 12.21
CA ASP A 52 -7.11 -4.95 12.97
C ASP A 52 -5.58 -4.91 12.72
N LEU A 53 -5.18 -4.41 11.55
CA LEU A 53 -3.78 -4.37 11.11
C LEU A 53 -3.03 -3.09 11.52
N ASN A 54 -3.69 -2.13 12.17
CA ASN A 54 -3.10 -0.84 12.55
C ASN A 54 -1.85 -0.96 13.44
N ASN A 55 -1.71 -2.07 14.19
CA ASN A 55 -0.60 -2.30 15.11
C ASN A 55 0.39 -3.38 14.62
N PHE A 56 0.32 -3.77 13.35
CA PHE A 56 1.03 -4.96 12.84
C PHE A 56 2.46 -4.67 12.35
N ILE A 57 2.86 -3.41 12.21
CA ILE A 57 4.16 -2.99 11.68
C ILE A 57 4.87 -2.06 12.66
#